data_AF-A0A8D8YCT7-F1
#
_entry.id   AF-A0A8D8YCT7-F1
#
_cell.length_a   1.000
_cell.length_b   1.000
_cell.length_c   1.000
_cell.angle_alpha   90.00
_cell.angle_beta   90.00
_cell.angle_gamma   90.00
#
_symmetry.space_group_name_H-M   'P 1'
#
loop_
_entity.id
_entity.type
_entity.pdbx_description
1 polymer ?
#
loop_
_entity_poly.entity_id
_entity_poly.type
_entity_poly.pdbx_seq_one_letter_code
_entity_poly.pdbx_strand_id
1 'polypeptide(L)'
;MSSNQRKSFFDLSASGQKKRLKAAQDVPLPGSGSQSSSSRREEDVPDSPVPLSQPHPSSEDQALGHCPRSDELELCPSASSSDEYEIEDENNVEDSSEESSNDDDHDDDIGIREKLRNWASQYKITATALTALLHILTSHICFSSLPLDGRTLCRTPRNINTVEVEPGHYSHIGLKSTLIKLMSGVSHTINTVILHISTDGLPLFKSMPGELWPILGSIKNVCSLSKIVFPIGIYFGKKKPIDCCLFLKEFVEESIDVINNGITIEGRKFQVLIQGIICDTPARSYILGTKSHTGYSSCIRCKQEGIYDKGRMTFPSVNAPPRCHEDFLIQRDLDFQVSESLLVKIPGLDLVKNLPLDYMHAVCLGVVKKLLLTWTSGPVNKCKFPSRLVNQLYSFVLCHNLSAYCSILGFPNTI
;
A
#
# COMPACT_ATOMS: atom_id res chain seq x y z
N MET A 1 -1.53 -27.21 35.36
CA MET A 1 -0.19 -26.60 35.32
C MET A 1 -0.34 -25.20 34.75
N SER A 2 -0.07 -24.16 35.54
CA SER A 2 -0.32 -22.76 35.14
C SER A 2 0.70 -22.30 34.10
N SER A 3 0.22 -21.89 32.93
CA SER A 3 1.04 -21.31 31.85
C SER A 3 1.36 -19.86 32.19
N ASN A 4 2.62 -19.58 32.53
CA ASN A 4 3.11 -18.21 32.72
C ASN A 4 3.14 -17.46 31.38
N GLN A 5 2.04 -16.81 31.01
CA GLN A 5 2.04 -15.81 29.94
C GLN A 5 2.90 -14.60 30.36
N ARG A 6 3.91 -14.29 29.55
CA ARG A 6 4.78 -13.13 29.75
C ARG A 6 3.99 -11.85 29.45
N LYS A 7 3.82 -10.97 30.43
CA LYS A 7 3.24 -9.63 30.24
C LYS A 7 3.97 -8.86 29.13
N SER A 8 3.22 -8.12 28.32
CA SER A 8 3.77 -7.22 27.29
C SER A 8 4.68 -6.17 27.91
N PHE A 9 5.65 -5.65 27.15
CA PHE A 9 6.60 -4.65 27.64
C PHE A 9 5.90 -3.38 28.15
N PHE A 10 4.80 -2.99 27.51
CA PHE A 10 4.01 -1.81 27.88
C PHE A 10 3.16 -2.02 29.13
N ASP A 11 2.89 -3.27 29.50
CA ASP A 11 2.11 -3.62 30.69
C ASP A 11 2.99 -3.82 31.94
N LEU A 12 4.30 -3.57 31.81
CA LEU A 12 5.24 -3.61 32.93
C LEU A 12 5.33 -2.25 33.61
N SER A 13 5.53 -2.27 34.93
CA SER A 13 5.92 -1.07 35.67
C SER A 13 7.26 -0.52 35.13
N ALA A 14 7.51 0.77 35.33
CA ALA A 14 8.75 1.43 34.88
C ALA A 14 10.02 0.71 35.39
N SER A 15 9.97 0.14 36.60
CA SER A 15 11.05 -0.70 37.15
C SER A 15 11.18 -2.04 36.40
N GLY A 16 10.06 -2.66 36.04
CA GLY A 16 10.03 -3.89 35.23
C GLY A 16 10.57 -3.71 33.82
N GLN A 17 10.23 -2.59 33.15
CA GLN A 17 10.77 -2.24 31.84
C GLN A 17 12.29 -2.04 31.89
N LYS A 18 12.79 -1.35 32.91
CA LYS A 18 14.22 -1.06 33.11
C LYS A 18 15.03 -2.33 33.38
N LYS A 19 14.50 -3.28 34.16
CA LYS A 19 15.12 -4.61 34.36
C LYS A 19 15.17 -5.43 33.07
N ARG A 20 14.12 -5.39 32.25
CA ARG A 20 14.03 -6.16 31.01
C ARG A 20 14.99 -5.63 29.93
N LEU A 21 15.17 -4.30 29.87
CA LEU A 21 16.16 -3.64 29.01
C LEU A 21 17.59 -4.00 29.41
N LYS A 22 17.89 -4.05 30.72
CA LYS A 22 19.21 -4.42 31.23
C LYS A 22 19.54 -5.89 30.92
N ALA A 23 18.57 -6.79 31.11
CA ALA A 23 18.73 -8.21 30.78
C ALA A 23 18.94 -8.49 29.26
N ALA A 24 18.46 -7.60 28.38
CA ALA A 24 18.67 -7.72 26.94
C ALA A 24 20.08 -7.24 26.49
N GLN A 25 20.76 -6.45 27.33
CA GLN A 25 22.12 -5.97 27.06
C GLN A 25 23.21 -6.96 27.51
N ASP A 26 22.89 -7.89 28.42
CA ASP A 26 23.83 -8.83 29.02
C ASP A 26 23.80 -10.24 28.39
N VAL A 27 23.24 -10.41 27.17
CA VAL A 27 23.21 -11.72 26.48
C VAL A 27 24.50 -11.93 25.65
N PRO A 28 25.35 -12.94 25.94
CA PRO A 28 26.50 -13.26 25.12
C PRO A 28 26.07 -13.93 23.81
N LEU A 29 26.72 -13.55 22.69
CA LEU A 29 26.51 -14.16 21.38
C LEU A 29 27.08 -15.59 21.32
N PRO A 30 26.40 -16.55 20.66
CA PRO A 30 26.96 -17.87 20.38
C PRO A 30 27.96 -17.79 19.22
N GLY A 31 29.14 -18.39 19.42
CA GLY A 31 30.25 -18.36 18.48
C GLY A 31 30.23 -19.44 17.39
N SER A 32 30.95 -19.13 16.31
CA SER A 32 31.69 -20.01 15.40
C SER A 32 32.47 -19.07 14.46
N GLY A 33 33.68 -19.31 13.99
CA GLY A 33 34.68 -20.33 14.15
C GLY A 33 35.91 -19.83 13.37
N SER A 34 37.09 -20.10 13.90
CA SER A 34 38.40 -19.74 13.36
C SER A 34 38.62 -20.13 11.89
N GLN A 35 39.27 -19.26 11.10
CA GLN A 35 40.44 -19.63 10.28
C GLN A 35 41.20 -18.42 9.70
N SER A 36 42.54 -18.53 9.85
CA SER A 36 43.66 -17.98 9.08
C SER A 36 43.86 -16.47 8.89
N SER A 37 44.83 -15.99 9.66
CA SER A 37 45.88 -14.99 9.37
C SER A 37 46.19 -14.68 7.90
N SER A 38 46.25 -13.38 7.58
CA SER A 38 47.38 -12.85 6.81
C SER A 38 47.65 -11.37 7.18
N SER A 39 48.92 -11.10 7.40
CA SER A 39 49.56 -9.85 7.81
C SER A 39 49.60 -8.79 6.70
N ARG A 40 49.55 -7.49 7.06
CA ARG A 40 50.51 -6.45 6.63
C ARG A 40 50.22 -5.05 7.23
N ARG A 41 51.21 -4.55 7.98
CA ARG A 41 51.82 -3.18 8.07
C ARG A 41 50.89 -1.97 7.92
N GLU A 42 50.66 -1.21 9.00
CA GLU A 42 51.42 0.00 9.43
C GLU A 42 51.30 1.18 8.45
N GLU A 43 50.59 2.22 8.86
CA GLU A 43 51.09 3.61 8.86
C GLU A 43 50.18 4.51 9.72
N ASP A 44 50.82 5.50 10.34
CA ASP A 44 50.44 6.18 11.57
C ASP A 44 50.30 7.70 11.32
N VAL A 45 49.29 8.32 11.97
CA VAL A 45 49.13 9.76 12.36
C VAL A 45 48.98 10.87 11.28
N PRO A 46 48.54 12.14 11.58
CA PRO A 46 47.72 12.68 12.69
C PRO A 46 46.56 13.65 12.31
N ASP A 47 45.60 13.72 13.24
CA ASP A 47 44.94 14.87 13.90
C ASP A 47 44.40 16.14 13.17
N SER A 48 43.09 16.31 13.37
CA SER A 48 42.35 17.48 13.91
C SER A 48 41.87 18.67 13.03
N PRO A 49 40.72 19.30 13.40
CA PRO A 49 39.90 20.14 12.52
C PRO A 49 39.92 21.64 12.89
N VAL A 50 39.51 22.51 11.95
CA VAL A 50 39.28 23.95 12.16
C VAL A 50 37.78 24.28 12.02
N PRO A 51 37.17 25.01 12.97
CA PRO A 51 35.73 25.31 12.97
C PRO A 51 35.40 26.61 12.23
N LEU A 52 34.24 26.65 11.56
CA LEU A 52 33.66 27.87 11.01
C LEU A 52 32.50 28.39 11.87
N SER A 53 32.63 29.68 12.14
CA SER A 53 31.88 30.61 12.98
C SER A 53 30.39 30.76 12.70
N GLN A 54 29.62 30.96 13.78
CA GLN A 54 28.25 31.50 13.79
C GLN A 54 28.23 33.00 13.45
N PRO A 55 27.05 33.51 13.05
CA PRO A 55 26.60 34.81 13.56
C PRO A 55 25.16 34.76 14.12
N HIS A 56 25.02 35.36 15.31
CA HIS A 56 23.81 36.01 15.86
C HIS A 56 24.03 37.54 15.70
N PRO A 57 23.11 38.47 16.08
CA PRO A 57 21.66 38.43 16.38
C PRO A 57 20.85 39.62 15.76
N SER A 58 19.51 39.61 15.91
CA SER A 58 18.66 40.81 16.21
C SER A 58 17.19 40.35 16.28
N SER A 59 16.57 40.14 17.45
CA SER A 59 15.88 41.13 18.30
C SER A 59 14.84 41.98 17.55
N GLU A 60 13.55 41.69 17.77
CA GLU A 60 12.51 42.71 17.98
C GLU A 60 11.25 42.04 18.55
N ASP A 61 10.95 42.39 19.80
CA ASP A 61 9.70 42.14 20.51
C ASP A 61 8.58 43.01 19.92
N GLN A 62 7.35 42.48 19.82
CA GLN A 62 6.15 43.24 20.21
C GLN A 62 4.85 42.41 20.28
N ALA A 63 4.18 42.60 21.42
CA ALA A 63 2.73 42.68 21.65
C ALA A 63 1.86 41.42 21.51
N LEU A 64 1.58 40.84 22.69
CA LEU A 64 0.47 39.95 23.01
C LEU A 64 -0.88 40.69 22.94
N GLY A 65 -1.78 40.22 22.07
CA GLY A 65 -3.21 40.54 22.10
C GLY A 65 -4.00 39.36 22.68
N HIS A 66 -4.63 39.59 23.84
CA HIS A 66 -5.58 38.69 24.48
C HIS A 66 -6.85 38.52 23.62
N CYS A 67 -7.38 37.30 23.54
CA CYS A 67 -8.74 37.00 23.08
C CYS A 67 -9.45 36.17 24.16
N PRO A 68 -10.75 36.38 24.46
CA PRO A 68 -11.41 35.80 25.63
C PRO A 68 -11.86 34.34 25.42
N ARG A 69 -11.93 33.62 26.54
CA ARG A 69 -12.78 32.42 26.79
C ARG A 69 -14.21 32.69 26.26
N SER A 70 -15.03 31.73 25.84
CA SER A 70 -15.30 30.37 26.32
C SER A 70 -16.17 29.71 25.24
N ASP A 71 -16.18 28.38 25.15
CA ASP A 71 -17.44 27.63 25.23
C ASP A 71 -17.14 26.12 25.22
N GLU A 72 -17.75 25.47 26.20
CA GLU A 72 -17.67 24.07 26.55
C GLU A 72 -18.37 23.22 25.48
N LEU A 73 -17.72 22.14 25.03
CA LEU A 73 -18.44 20.98 24.55
C LEU A 73 -17.82 19.72 25.16
N GLU A 74 -18.69 19.06 25.93
CA GLU A 74 -18.45 17.91 26.78
C GLU A 74 -17.93 16.70 25.99
N LEU A 75 -16.86 16.11 26.50
CA LEU A 75 -16.56 14.70 26.26
C LEU A 75 -17.53 13.86 27.09
N CYS A 76 -18.17 12.87 26.46
CA CYS A 76 -18.56 11.66 27.17
C CYS A 76 -18.06 10.40 26.44
N PRO A 77 -17.47 9.44 27.19
CA PRO A 77 -16.78 8.26 26.68
C PRO A 77 -17.69 7.04 26.63
N SER A 78 -17.32 6.04 25.82
CA SER A 78 -17.68 4.60 25.88
C SER A 78 -17.86 4.06 24.45
N ALA A 79 -17.60 2.81 24.11
CA ALA A 79 -16.99 1.68 24.80
C ALA A 79 -16.43 0.77 23.70
N SER A 80 -15.39 0.04 24.08
CA SER A 80 -14.97 -1.20 23.43
C SER A 80 -16.15 -2.17 23.39
N SER A 81 -16.63 -2.55 22.20
CA SER A 81 -17.24 -3.87 22.01
C SER A 81 -16.40 -4.64 21.00
N SER A 82 -15.76 -5.67 21.52
CA SER A 82 -15.22 -6.78 20.76
C SER A 82 -16.42 -7.64 20.37
N ASP A 83 -16.67 -7.80 19.08
CA ASP A 83 -17.50 -8.89 18.60
C ASP A 83 -16.66 -9.75 17.65
N GLU A 84 -16.25 -10.89 18.19
CA GLU A 84 -15.72 -12.04 17.47
C GLU A 84 -16.87 -12.62 16.64
N TYR A 85 -16.65 -12.81 15.34
CA TYR A 85 -17.52 -13.66 14.53
C TYR A 85 -16.75 -14.91 14.15
N GLU A 86 -17.20 -16.03 14.71
CA GLU A 86 -16.89 -17.38 14.25
C GLU A 86 -17.52 -17.58 12.86
N ILE A 87 -16.73 -18.07 11.91
CA ILE A 87 -17.25 -18.57 10.63
C ILE A 87 -17.50 -20.06 10.86
N GLU A 88 -18.77 -20.42 11.03
CA GLU A 88 -19.19 -21.81 10.95
C GLU A 88 -19.26 -22.21 9.47
N ASP A 89 -18.46 -23.20 9.11
CA ASP A 89 -18.58 -23.96 7.87
C ASP A 89 -19.90 -24.75 7.91
N GLU A 90 -20.90 -24.32 7.13
CA GLU A 90 -22.08 -25.14 6.84
C GLU A 90 -22.15 -25.55 5.38
N ASN A 91 -21.79 -26.82 5.19
CA ASN A 91 -22.42 -27.83 4.34
C ASN A 91 -23.18 -27.39 3.08
N ASN A 92 -22.62 -27.91 1.98
CA ASN A 92 -23.21 -28.18 0.68
C ASN A 92 -24.67 -28.68 0.79
N VAL A 93 -25.64 -27.83 0.44
CA VAL A 93 -27.01 -28.25 0.10
C VAL A 93 -27.22 -27.90 -1.36
N GLU A 94 -27.19 -28.92 -2.20
CA GLU A 94 -27.73 -28.87 -3.56
C GLU A 94 -29.25 -28.63 -3.44
N ASP A 95 -29.68 -27.40 -3.72
CA ASP A 95 -31.10 -27.08 -3.84
C ASP A 95 -31.52 -27.26 -5.30
N SER A 96 -31.91 -28.49 -5.61
CA SER A 96 -32.66 -28.84 -6.81
C SER A 96 -34.14 -28.71 -6.50
N SER A 97 -34.73 -27.55 -6.79
CA SER A 97 -36.19 -27.37 -6.77
C SER A 97 -36.72 -27.33 -8.20
N GLU A 98 -37.44 -28.40 -8.55
CA GLU A 98 -38.23 -28.55 -9.77
C GLU A 98 -39.25 -27.40 -9.91
N GLU A 99 -39.34 -26.84 -11.12
CA GLU A 99 -40.36 -25.86 -11.46
C GLU A 99 -41.75 -26.53 -11.51
N SER A 100 -42.62 -26.17 -10.57
CA SER A 100 -44.07 -26.33 -10.74
C SER A 100 -44.70 -24.97 -10.96
N SER A 101 -45.19 -24.77 -12.18
CA SER A 101 -45.92 -23.60 -12.68
C SER A 101 -47.15 -23.25 -11.85
N ASN A 102 -47.22 -22.00 -11.40
CA ASN A 102 -48.47 -21.26 -11.21
C ASN A 102 -48.22 -19.81 -11.67
N ASP A 103 -48.76 -19.50 -12.84
CA ASP A 103 -48.77 -18.17 -13.46
C ASP A 103 -49.77 -17.24 -12.74
N ASP A 104 -49.28 -16.09 -12.24
CA ASP A 104 -49.90 -14.75 -12.36
C ASP A 104 -49.32 -13.67 -11.41
N ASP A 105 -48.38 -13.99 -10.50
CA ASP A 105 -47.82 -13.02 -9.52
C ASP A 105 -46.32 -12.67 -9.75
N HIS A 106 -45.70 -13.15 -10.83
CA HIS A 106 -44.24 -13.11 -10.97
C HIS A 106 -43.66 -11.80 -11.52
N ASP A 107 -44.48 -10.94 -12.15
CA ASP A 107 -44.00 -9.76 -12.88
C ASP A 107 -43.62 -8.59 -11.95
N ASP A 108 -44.39 -8.38 -10.87
CA ASP A 108 -44.13 -7.31 -9.89
C ASP A 108 -42.90 -7.60 -9.00
N ASP A 109 -42.63 -8.87 -8.67
CA ASP A 109 -41.46 -9.25 -7.86
C ASP A 109 -40.13 -9.10 -8.63
N ILE A 110 -40.13 -9.39 -9.93
CA ILE A 110 -38.97 -9.13 -10.80
C ILE A 110 -38.71 -7.62 -10.89
N GLY A 111 -39.79 -6.83 -11.02
CA GLY A 111 -39.73 -5.37 -11.10
C GLY A 111 -39.15 -4.71 -9.83
N ILE A 112 -39.56 -5.14 -8.63
CA ILE A 112 -39.04 -4.58 -7.37
C ILE A 112 -37.58 -4.94 -7.13
N ARG A 113 -37.16 -6.17 -7.45
CA ARG A 113 -35.75 -6.59 -7.34
C ARG A 113 -34.84 -5.73 -8.21
N GLU A 114 -35.25 -5.46 -9.44
CA GLU A 114 -34.48 -4.62 -10.37
C GLU A 114 -34.43 -3.16 -9.90
N LYS A 115 -35.55 -2.61 -9.42
CA LYS A 115 -35.60 -1.25 -8.86
C LYS A 115 -34.67 -1.11 -7.64
N LEU A 116 -34.72 -2.06 -6.70
CA LEU A 116 -33.86 -2.04 -5.51
C LEU A 116 -32.38 -2.20 -5.88
N ARG A 117 -32.05 -3.06 -6.84
CA ARG A 117 -30.68 -3.22 -7.36
C ARG A 117 -30.17 -1.92 -7.98
N ASN A 118 -30.96 -1.31 -8.86
CA ASN A 118 -30.59 -0.08 -9.55
C ASN A 118 -30.42 1.08 -8.56
N TRP A 119 -31.33 1.19 -7.60
CA TRP A 119 -31.21 2.15 -6.50
C TRP A 119 -29.93 1.93 -5.69
N ALA A 120 -29.65 0.70 -5.25
CA ALA A 120 -28.46 0.39 -4.48
C ALA A 120 -27.17 0.74 -5.23
N SER A 121 -27.12 0.44 -6.54
CA SER A 121 -25.99 0.77 -7.41
C SER A 121 -25.83 2.28 -7.61
N GLN A 122 -26.91 2.98 -7.95
CA GLN A 122 -26.93 4.41 -8.23
C GLN A 122 -26.46 5.23 -7.02
N TYR A 123 -26.93 4.87 -5.83
CA TYR A 123 -26.62 5.59 -4.59
C TYR A 123 -25.44 4.99 -3.82
N LYS A 124 -24.73 4.01 -4.40
CA LYS A 124 -23.56 3.34 -3.80
C LYS A 124 -23.84 2.82 -2.38
N ILE A 125 -25.02 2.24 -2.19
CA ILE A 125 -25.44 1.66 -0.92
C ILE A 125 -24.52 0.49 -0.57
N THR A 126 -24.07 0.43 0.69
CA THR A 126 -23.21 -0.67 1.13
C THR A 126 -23.97 -1.99 1.14
N ALA A 127 -23.29 -3.11 0.87
CA ALA A 127 -23.92 -4.42 0.92
C ALA A 127 -24.57 -4.68 2.30
N THR A 128 -23.93 -4.24 3.38
CA THR A 128 -24.47 -4.34 4.74
C THR A 128 -25.77 -3.57 4.92
N ALA A 129 -25.84 -2.32 4.46
CA ALA A 129 -27.06 -1.52 4.55
C ALA A 129 -28.18 -2.09 3.67
N LEU A 130 -27.83 -2.60 2.49
CA LEU A 130 -28.79 -3.25 1.60
C LEU A 130 -29.34 -4.55 2.20
N THR A 131 -28.49 -5.41 2.76
CA THR A 131 -28.90 -6.63 3.49
C THR A 131 -29.80 -6.29 4.67
N ALA A 132 -29.45 -5.26 5.47
CA ALA A 132 -30.29 -4.83 6.59
C ALA A 132 -31.68 -4.34 6.12
N LEU A 133 -31.74 -3.59 5.01
CA LEU A 133 -33.00 -3.19 4.40
C LEU A 133 -33.81 -4.40 3.91
N LEU A 134 -33.16 -5.38 3.28
CA LEU A 134 -33.81 -6.59 2.79
C LEU A 134 -34.45 -7.37 3.94
N HIS A 135 -33.78 -7.54 5.07
CA HIS A 135 -34.35 -8.19 6.25
C HIS A 135 -35.61 -7.47 6.77
N ILE A 136 -35.64 -6.13 6.73
CA ILE A 136 -36.83 -5.35 7.09
C ILE A 136 -37.95 -5.61 6.08
N LEU A 137 -37.66 -5.59 4.78
CA LEU A 137 -38.66 -5.78 3.72
C LEU A 137 -39.24 -7.20 3.76
N THR A 138 -38.40 -8.23 3.88
CA THR A 138 -38.82 -9.64 3.92
C THR A 138 -39.64 -9.99 5.17
N SER A 139 -39.64 -9.14 6.21
CA SER A 139 -40.54 -9.31 7.35
C SER A 139 -42.01 -9.06 6.99
N HIS A 140 -42.27 -8.36 5.88
CA HIS A 140 -43.60 -8.13 5.36
C HIS A 140 -43.94 -9.15 4.27
N ILE A 141 -45.14 -9.73 4.34
CA ILE A 141 -45.54 -10.88 3.51
C ILE A 141 -45.45 -10.60 2.00
N CYS A 142 -45.71 -9.35 1.59
CA CYS A 142 -45.66 -8.93 0.19
C CYS A 142 -44.25 -8.83 -0.41
N PHE A 143 -43.19 -9.01 0.39
CA PHE A 143 -41.80 -9.04 -0.08
C PHE A 143 -41.06 -10.30 0.40
N SER A 144 -41.80 -11.34 0.80
CA SER A 144 -41.23 -12.61 1.27
C SER A 144 -40.37 -13.32 0.21
N SER A 145 -40.58 -13.01 -1.06
CA SER A 145 -39.80 -13.47 -2.21
C SER A 145 -38.40 -12.85 -2.30
N LEU A 146 -38.17 -11.65 -1.73
CA LEU A 146 -36.88 -10.97 -1.82
C LEU A 146 -35.76 -11.79 -1.14
N PRO A 147 -34.53 -11.76 -1.70
CA PRO A 147 -33.41 -12.40 -1.05
C PRO A 147 -33.04 -11.67 0.24
N LEU A 148 -32.58 -12.41 1.24
CA LEU A 148 -32.12 -11.83 2.51
C LEU A 148 -30.78 -11.11 2.36
N ASP A 149 -29.89 -11.59 1.48
CA ASP A 149 -28.55 -11.03 1.28
C ASP A 149 -28.51 -10.09 0.05
N GLY A 150 -28.00 -8.87 0.26
CA GLY A 150 -27.84 -7.84 -0.78
C GLY A 150 -26.95 -8.26 -1.95
N ARG A 151 -25.97 -9.14 -1.74
CA ARG A 151 -25.12 -9.71 -2.81
C ARG A 151 -25.95 -10.59 -3.74
N THR A 152 -26.89 -11.34 -3.19
CA THR A 152 -27.83 -12.18 -3.95
C THR A 152 -28.81 -11.31 -4.74
N LEU A 153 -29.35 -10.24 -4.14
CA LEU A 153 -30.17 -9.25 -4.87
C LEU A 153 -29.42 -8.66 -6.07
N CYS A 154 -28.16 -8.28 -5.84
CA CYS A 154 -27.28 -7.71 -6.84
C CYS A 154 -26.73 -8.73 -7.85
N ARG A 155 -27.08 -10.03 -7.72
CA ARG A 155 -26.59 -11.12 -8.58
C ARG A 155 -25.06 -11.09 -8.71
N THR A 156 -24.39 -10.88 -7.59
CA THR A 156 -22.92 -10.83 -7.55
C THR A 156 -22.36 -12.17 -8.06
N PRO A 157 -21.47 -12.18 -9.08
CA PRO A 157 -20.92 -13.42 -9.60
C PRO A 157 -20.28 -14.25 -8.49
N ARG A 158 -20.69 -15.54 -8.39
CA ARG A 158 -20.16 -16.48 -7.39
C ARG A 158 -18.91 -17.20 -7.86
N ASN A 159 -18.76 -17.35 -9.17
CA ASN A 159 -17.60 -17.95 -9.81
C ASN A 159 -16.91 -16.90 -10.66
N ILE A 160 -15.60 -16.78 -10.47
CA ILE A 160 -14.74 -15.89 -11.24
C ILE A 160 -13.68 -16.79 -11.87
N ASN A 161 -13.33 -16.53 -13.13
CA ASN A 161 -12.22 -17.21 -13.76
C ASN A 161 -10.93 -16.84 -13.00
N THR A 162 -10.25 -17.86 -12.50
CA THR A 162 -8.98 -17.73 -11.80
C THR A 162 -7.95 -18.67 -12.39
N VAL A 163 -6.69 -18.27 -12.26
CA VAL A 163 -5.52 -19.07 -12.57
C VAL A 163 -4.80 -19.35 -11.24
N GLU A 164 -4.37 -20.59 -11.07
CA GLU A 164 -3.57 -20.97 -9.90
C GLU A 164 -2.21 -20.28 -9.95
N VAL A 165 -1.87 -19.60 -8.86
CA VAL A 165 -0.55 -18.99 -8.65
C VAL A 165 -0.17 -19.32 -7.22
N GLU A 166 0.64 -20.35 -7.01
CA GLU A 166 0.96 -20.85 -5.68
C GLU A 166 1.41 -19.73 -4.69
N PRO A 167 0.89 -19.70 -3.43
CA PRO A 167 -0.08 -20.60 -2.80
C PRO A 167 -1.54 -20.10 -2.85
N GLY A 168 -1.94 -19.48 -3.95
CA GLY A 168 -3.24 -18.84 -4.09
C GLY A 168 -3.75 -18.83 -5.52
N HIS A 169 -4.64 -17.89 -5.79
CA HIS A 169 -5.32 -17.76 -7.07
C HIS A 169 -5.24 -16.31 -7.56
N TYR A 170 -5.01 -16.15 -8.85
CA TYR A 170 -5.03 -14.87 -9.55
C TYR A 170 -6.29 -14.77 -10.40
N SER A 171 -6.94 -13.62 -10.39
CA SER A 171 -8.03 -13.28 -11.30
C SER A 171 -7.66 -12.06 -12.11
N HIS A 172 -7.70 -12.20 -13.44
CA HIS A 172 -7.47 -11.09 -14.35
C HIS A 172 -8.78 -10.39 -14.69
N ILE A 173 -8.85 -9.09 -14.40
CA ILE A 173 -10.04 -8.25 -14.65
C ILE A 173 -9.96 -7.62 -16.05
N GLY A 174 -8.74 -7.31 -16.50
CA GLY A 174 -8.45 -6.79 -17.83
C GLY A 174 -8.25 -5.27 -17.83
N LEU A 175 -7.07 -4.86 -18.26
CA LEU A 175 -6.68 -3.49 -18.56
C LEU A 175 -7.49 -2.95 -19.73
N LYS A 176 -7.50 -3.65 -20.87
CA LYS A 176 -8.11 -3.16 -22.12
C LYS A 176 -9.61 -2.90 -21.95
N SER A 177 -10.31 -3.87 -21.38
CA SER A 177 -11.75 -3.80 -21.15
C SER A 177 -12.10 -2.66 -20.18
N THR A 178 -11.30 -2.47 -19.13
CA THR A 178 -11.49 -1.41 -18.14
C THR A 178 -11.19 -0.03 -18.71
N LEU A 179 -10.13 0.11 -19.50
CA LEU A 179 -9.81 1.37 -20.18
C LEU A 179 -10.93 1.79 -21.13
N ILE A 180 -11.45 0.86 -21.95
CA ILE A 180 -12.58 1.14 -22.85
C ILE A 180 -13.77 1.65 -22.04
N LYS A 181 -14.16 0.95 -20.96
CA LYS A 181 -15.29 1.35 -20.10
C LYS A 181 -15.11 2.72 -19.45
N LEU A 182 -13.93 3.02 -18.92
CA LEU A 182 -13.66 4.29 -18.22
C LEU A 182 -13.56 5.48 -19.16
N MET A 183 -13.09 5.24 -20.37
CA MET A 183 -12.93 6.28 -21.39
C MET A 183 -14.20 6.50 -22.22
N SER A 184 -15.14 5.54 -22.25
CA SER A 184 -16.48 5.74 -22.82
C SER A 184 -17.19 6.92 -22.16
N GLY A 185 -17.56 7.92 -22.94
CA GLY A 185 -18.21 9.14 -22.45
C GLY A 185 -17.27 10.25 -21.96
N VAL A 186 -15.95 10.09 -22.11
CA VAL A 186 -14.98 11.17 -21.87
C VAL A 186 -14.76 11.96 -23.16
N SER A 187 -14.73 13.29 -23.09
CA SER A 187 -14.38 14.13 -24.25
C SER A 187 -12.95 13.83 -24.72
N HIS A 188 -12.84 13.38 -25.97
CA HIS A 188 -11.60 12.83 -26.53
C HIS A 188 -10.65 13.93 -27.04
N THR A 189 -10.05 14.71 -26.14
CA THR A 189 -9.02 15.71 -26.53
C THR A 189 -7.61 15.12 -26.62
N ILE A 190 -7.41 13.89 -26.16
CA ILE A 190 -6.12 13.21 -26.10
C ILE A 190 -5.97 12.15 -27.18
N ASN A 191 -4.72 11.85 -27.56
CA ASN A 191 -4.38 10.75 -28.47
C ASN A 191 -3.71 9.56 -27.76
N THR A 192 -3.17 9.79 -26.57
CA THR A 192 -2.45 8.80 -25.78
C THR A 192 -3.01 8.77 -24.38
N VAL A 193 -3.36 7.60 -23.87
CA VAL A 193 -3.75 7.37 -22.48
C VAL A 193 -2.51 7.05 -21.67
N ILE A 194 -2.24 7.86 -20.65
CA ILE A 194 -1.06 7.72 -19.77
C ILE A 194 -1.48 7.03 -18.48
N LEU A 195 -0.83 5.90 -18.20
CA LEU A 195 -1.13 5.03 -17.06
C LEU A 195 -0.03 5.06 -16.02
N HIS A 196 -0.43 5.09 -14.74
CA HIS A 196 0.39 4.59 -13.64
C HIS A 196 -0.18 3.29 -13.14
N ILE A 197 0.70 2.32 -12.94
CA ILE A 197 0.40 1.01 -12.40
C ILE A 197 0.89 0.96 -10.95
N SER A 198 0.18 0.26 -10.09
CA SER A 198 0.60 0.01 -8.71
C SER A 198 0.37 -1.44 -8.33
N THR A 199 1.24 -1.96 -7.48
CA THR A 199 1.08 -3.28 -6.88
C THR A 199 1.73 -3.29 -5.51
N ASP A 200 1.02 -3.89 -4.56
CA ASP A 200 1.43 -3.99 -3.17
C ASP A 200 0.74 -5.19 -2.52
N GLY A 201 1.31 -5.71 -1.44
CA GLY A 201 0.70 -6.76 -0.63
C GLY A 201 -0.05 -6.16 0.54
N LEU A 202 -1.35 -6.48 0.67
CA LEU A 202 -2.14 -6.09 1.83
C LEU A 202 -2.68 -7.31 2.60
N PRO A 203 -2.54 -7.33 3.93
CA PRO A 203 -3.22 -8.34 4.75
C PRO A 203 -4.72 -8.07 4.71
N LEU A 204 -5.52 -9.08 4.36
CA LEU A 204 -6.98 -8.94 4.33
C LEU A 204 -7.61 -9.16 5.71
N PHE A 205 -7.03 -10.05 6.50
CA PHE A 205 -7.58 -10.47 7.77
C PHE A 205 -6.57 -10.21 8.89
N LYS A 206 -7.07 -9.76 10.04
CA LYS A 206 -6.21 -9.53 11.23
C LYS A 206 -5.75 -10.83 11.87
N SER A 207 -6.55 -11.89 11.74
CA SER A 207 -6.38 -13.18 12.41
C SER A 207 -6.07 -14.34 11.46
N MET A 208 -6.32 -14.22 10.16
CA MET A 208 -6.03 -15.26 9.17
C MET A 208 -4.86 -14.88 8.27
N PRO A 209 -4.00 -15.85 7.87
CA PRO A 209 -2.86 -15.61 7.01
C PRO A 209 -3.32 -15.46 5.56
N GLY A 210 -4.01 -14.37 5.21
CA GLY A 210 -4.48 -14.09 3.85
C GLY A 210 -3.91 -12.77 3.35
N GLU A 211 -3.22 -12.81 2.23
CA GLU A 211 -2.66 -11.64 1.55
C GLU A 211 -3.36 -11.43 0.20
N LEU A 212 -3.79 -10.19 -0.05
CA LEU A 212 -4.28 -9.74 -1.34
C LEU A 212 -3.17 -8.93 -2.03
N TRP A 213 -2.90 -9.26 -3.29
CA TRP A 213 -1.95 -8.55 -4.13
C TRP A 213 -2.66 -8.07 -5.40
N PRO A 214 -3.17 -6.84 -5.41
CA PRO A 214 -3.75 -6.25 -6.60
C PRO A 214 -2.67 -5.72 -7.55
N ILE A 215 -2.99 -5.74 -8.82
CA ILE A 215 -2.39 -4.91 -9.87
C ILE A 215 -3.44 -3.83 -10.17
N LEU A 216 -3.11 -2.59 -9.85
CA LEU A 216 -3.99 -1.45 -9.96
C LEU A 216 -3.52 -0.53 -11.08
N GLY A 217 -4.44 0.07 -11.81
CA GLY A 217 -4.20 1.09 -12.82
C GLY A 217 -4.84 2.43 -12.44
N SER A 218 -4.28 3.51 -12.98
CA SER A 218 -4.88 4.85 -12.93
C SER A 218 -4.49 5.67 -14.15
N ILE A 219 -5.43 6.44 -14.69
CA ILE A 219 -5.23 7.31 -15.86
C ILE A 219 -4.82 8.70 -15.38
N LYS A 220 -3.72 9.26 -15.90
CA LYS A 220 -3.12 10.50 -15.37
C LYS A 220 -3.40 11.75 -16.19
N ASN A 221 -3.58 11.61 -17.49
CA ASN A 221 -3.75 12.75 -18.39
C ASN A 221 -5.21 13.04 -18.76
N VAL A 222 -6.16 12.51 -17.97
CA VAL A 222 -7.59 12.78 -18.10
C VAL A 222 -8.09 13.27 -16.74
N CYS A 223 -8.39 14.57 -16.63
CA CYS A 223 -8.71 15.21 -15.35
C CYS A 223 -9.89 14.55 -14.62
N SER A 224 -10.97 14.21 -15.34
CA SER A 224 -12.15 13.55 -14.78
C SER A 224 -11.87 12.14 -14.22
N LEU A 225 -10.80 11.48 -14.69
CA LEU A 225 -10.42 10.12 -14.27
C LEU A 225 -9.19 10.11 -13.36
N SER A 226 -8.56 11.26 -13.11
CA SER A 226 -7.26 11.37 -12.40
C SER A 226 -7.26 10.80 -10.98
N LYS A 227 -8.43 10.79 -10.33
CA LYS A 227 -8.65 10.26 -8.97
C LYS A 227 -9.15 8.81 -8.94
N ILE A 228 -9.41 8.22 -10.10
CA ILE A 228 -9.93 6.86 -10.21
C ILE A 228 -8.75 5.89 -10.24
N VAL A 229 -8.81 4.91 -9.34
CA VAL A 229 -7.95 3.73 -9.34
C VAL A 229 -8.84 2.54 -9.64
N PHE A 230 -8.41 1.71 -10.58
CA PHE A 230 -9.16 0.53 -11.01
C PHE A 230 -8.28 -0.71 -10.93
N PRO A 231 -8.87 -1.87 -10.61
CA PRO A 231 -8.12 -3.12 -10.59
C PRO A 231 -7.94 -3.66 -12.02
N ILE A 232 -6.75 -4.18 -12.30
CA ILE A 232 -6.39 -4.87 -13.56
C ILE A 232 -6.31 -6.37 -13.31
N GLY A 233 -5.76 -6.76 -12.17
CA GLY A 233 -5.72 -8.14 -11.72
C GLY A 233 -5.65 -8.19 -10.21
N ILE A 234 -6.10 -9.30 -9.63
CA ILE A 234 -6.16 -9.49 -8.18
C ILE A 234 -5.67 -10.89 -7.87
N TYR A 235 -4.63 -10.99 -7.06
CA TYR A 235 -4.22 -12.23 -6.44
C TYR A 235 -4.70 -12.30 -5.00
N PHE A 236 -5.16 -13.48 -4.58
CA PHE A 236 -5.41 -13.81 -3.19
C PHE A 236 -4.81 -15.17 -2.85
N GLY A 237 -4.09 -15.25 -1.73
CA GLY A 237 -3.57 -16.51 -1.23
C GLY A 237 -3.12 -16.42 0.21
N LYS A 238 -2.68 -17.57 0.75
CA LYS A 238 -2.23 -17.64 2.14
C LYS A 238 -0.96 -16.81 2.41
N LYS A 239 -0.22 -16.49 1.35
CA LYS A 239 1.01 -15.70 1.33
C LYS A 239 1.09 -15.00 -0.02
N LYS A 240 2.01 -14.05 -0.14
CA LYS A 240 2.44 -13.51 -1.45
C LYS A 240 2.68 -14.62 -2.48
N PRO A 241 2.40 -14.36 -3.77
CA PRO A 241 2.63 -15.35 -4.81
C PRO A 241 4.12 -15.72 -4.86
N ILE A 242 4.42 -17.02 -4.95
CA ILE A 242 5.81 -17.51 -4.99
C ILE A 242 6.46 -17.14 -6.32
N ASP A 243 5.72 -17.37 -7.41
CA ASP A 243 6.16 -17.05 -8.76
C ASP A 243 5.60 -15.69 -9.20
N CYS A 244 6.48 -14.69 -9.25
CA CYS A 244 6.13 -13.35 -9.71
C CYS A 244 5.82 -13.30 -11.21
N CYS A 245 6.45 -14.15 -12.03
CA CYS A 245 6.19 -14.22 -13.45
C CYS A 245 4.78 -14.73 -13.73
N LEU A 246 4.31 -15.75 -13.00
CA LEU A 246 2.92 -16.20 -13.10
C LEU A 246 1.93 -15.11 -12.63
N PHE A 247 2.22 -14.43 -11.52
CA PHE A 247 1.40 -13.32 -11.03
C PHE A 247 1.26 -12.17 -12.05
N LEU A 248 2.34 -11.82 -12.75
CA LEU A 248 2.34 -10.70 -13.71
C LEU A 248 1.95 -11.10 -15.13
N LYS A 249 1.78 -12.40 -15.42
CA LYS A 249 1.70 -12.94 -16.79
C LYS A 249 0.63 -12.26 -17.63
N GLU A 250 -0.62 -12.36 -17.21
CA GLU A 250 -1.74 -11.82 -17.98
C GLU A 250 -1.67 -10.29 -18.11
N PHE A 251 -1.25 -9.60 -17.05
CA PHE A 251 -1.05 -8.15 -17.09
C PHE A 251 0.02 -7.75 -18.11
N VAL A 252 1.16 -8.45 -18.17
CA VAL A 252 2.24 -8.13 -19.10
C VAL A 252 1.82 -8.43 -20.54
N GLU A 253 1.22 -9.59 -20.79
CA GLU A 253 0.74 -9.98 -22.12
C GLU A 253 -0.29 -8.99 -22.66
N GLU A 254 -1.26 -8.58 -21.83
CA GLU A 254 -2.26 -7.59 -22.21
C GLU A 254 -1.64 -6.18 -22.38
N SER A 255 -0.68 -5.80 -21.53
CA SER A 255 0.03 -4.52 -21.68
C SER A 255 0.78 -4.43 -23.00
N ILE A 256 1.42 -5.52 -23.44
CA ILE A 256 2.09 -5.60 -24.75
C ILE A 256 1.07 -5.37 -25.88
N ASP A 257 -0.08 -6.06 -25.85
CA ASP A 257 -1.15 -5.88 -26.84
C ASP A 257 -1.62 -4.42 -26.87
N VAL A 258 -1.98 -3.88 -25.71
CA VAL A 258 -2.58 -2.55 -25.58
C VAL A 258 -1.60 -1.43 -25.95
N ILE A 259 -0.31 -1.58 -25.65
CA ILE A 259 0.72 -0.59 -26.04
C ILE A 259 0.97 -0.63 -27.56
N ASN A 260 1.10 -1.81 -28.15
CA ASN A 260 1.41 -1.94 -29.57
C ASN A 260 0.21 -1.63 -30.47
N ASN A 261 -0.97 -2.11 -30.06
CA ASN A 261 -2.19 -2.06 -30.86
C ASN A 261 -3.12 -0.91 -30.45
N GLY A 262 -2.89 -0.25 -29.32
CA GLY A 262 -3.77 0.78 -28.78
C GLY A 262 -5.14 0.23 -28.35
N ILE A 263 -6.03 1.15 -27.96
CA ILE A 263 -7.45 0.85 -27.70
C ILE A 263 -8.33 1.64 -28.66
N THR A 264 -9.46 1.05 -29.08
CA THR A 264 -10.43 1.72 -29.97
C THR A 264 -11.72 1.99 -29.21
N ILE A 265 -12.14 3.25 -29.19
CA ILE A 265 -13.35 3.72 -28.50
C ILE A 265 -14.10 4.62 -29.48
N GLU A 266 -15.37 4.30 -29.75
CA GLU A 266 -16.22 5.07 -30.68
C GLU A 266 -15.55 5.30 -32.06
N GLY A 267 -14.82 4.30 -32.56
CA GLY A 267 -14.11 4.36 -33.85
C GLY A 267 -12.79 5.14 -33.82
N ARG A 268 -12.43 5.78 -32.71
CA ARG A 268 -11.14 6.45 -32.53
C ARG A 268 -10.14 5.55 -31.82
N LYS A 269 -8.93 5.50 -32.37
CA LYS A 269 -7.80 4.77 -31.79
C LYS A 269 -6.99 5.66 -30.85
N PHE A 270 -6.70 5.16 -29.65
CA PHE A 270 -5.86 5.79 -28.65
C PHE A 270 -4.62 4.94 -28.41
N GLN A 271 -3.46 5.58 -28.37
CA GLN A 271 -2.25 4.92 -27.91
C GLN A 271 -2.26 4.79 -26.39
N VAL A 272 -1.53 3.81 -25.85
CA VAL A 272 -1.41 3.62 -24.41
C VAL A 272 0.06 3.67 -24.02
N LEU A 273 0.34 4.39 -22.93
CA LEU A 273 1.67 4.51 -22.36
C LEU A 273 1.61 4.18 -20.87
N ILE A 274 2.37 3.18 -20.44
CA ILE A 274 2.65 2.97 -19.02
C ILE A 274 3.81 3.89 -18.64
N GLN A 275 3.50 5.02 -18.00
CA GLN A 275 4.51 6.00 -17.60
C GLN A 275 5.30 5.54 -16.36
N GLY A 276 4.70 4.73 -15.50
CA GLY A 276 5.44 4.16 -14.39
C GLY A 276 4.69 3.15 -13.54
N ILE A 277 5.46 2.39 -12.78
CA ILE A 277 4.99 1.43 -11.79
C ILE A 277 5.37 1.95 -10.41
N ILE A 278 4.36 2.28 -9.61
CA ILE A 278 4.46 2.86 -8.27
C ILE A 278 4.29 1.75 -7.26
N CYS A 279 5.33 1.48 -6.48
CA CYS A 279 5.32 0.46 -5.44
C CYS A 279 6.33 0.81 -4.36
N ASP A 280 6.09 0.27 -3.16
CA ASP A 280 7.02 0.37 -2.05
C ASP A 280 8.32 -0.43 -2.36
N THR A 281 9.27 -0.47 -1.42
CA THR A 281 10.56 -1.13 -1.71
C THR A 281 10.46 -2.66 -1.77
N PRO A 282 9.79 -3.33 -0.81
CA PRO A 282 9.48 -4.76 -0.89
C PRO A 282 8.79 -5.19 -2.19
N ALA A 283 7.66 -4.57 -2.54
CA ALA A 283 6.91 -4.92 -3.74
C ALA A 283 7.72 -4.65 -5.02
N ARG A 284 8.49 -3.55 -5.07
CA ARG A 284 9.42 -3.28 -6.18
C ARG A 284 10.44 -4.40 -6.35
N SER A 285 11.09 -4.82 -5.26
CA SER A 285 12.10 -5.88 -5.34
C SER A 285 11.51 -7.21 -5.81
N TYR A 286 10.27 -7.49 -5.41
CA TYR A 286 9.53 -8.67 -5.84
C TYR A 286 9.24 -8.65 -7.34
N ILE A 287 8.62 -7.57 -7.86
CA ILE A 287 8.24 -7.50 -9.28
C ILE A 287 9.43 -7.33 -10.23
N LEU A 288 10.54 -6.77 -9.74
CA LEU A 288 11.78 -6.66 -10.51
C LEU A 288 12.68 -7.90 -10.38
N GLY A 289 12.38 -8.84 -9.48
CA GLY A 289 13.29 -9.96 -9.23
C GLY A 289 14.65 -9.52 -8.70
N THR A 290 14.71 -8.39 -7.97
CA THR A 290 15.98 -7.83 -7.45
C THR A 290 16.18 -8.17 -5.98
N LYS A 291 17.41 -8.08 -5.51
CA LYS A 291 17.77 -8.27 -4.11
C LYS A 291 16.92 -7.35 -3.22
N SER A 292 16.36 -7.93 -2.15
CA SER A 292 15.54 -7.21 -1.18
C SER A 292 16.30 -6.01 -0.58
N HIS A 293 15.57 -4.99 -0.16
CA HIS A 293 16.04 -3.72 0.41
C HIS A 293 17.05 -3.82 1.59
N THR A 294 17.20 -5.00 2.20
CA THR A 294 18.17 -5.26 3.27
C THR A 294 19.48 -5.87 2.78
N GLY A 295 19.58 -6.22 1.49
CA GLY A 295 20.77 -6.84 0.93
C GLY A 295 21.88 -5.86 0.60
N TYR A 296 23.13 -6.35 0.59
CA TYR A 296 24.32 -5.56 0.27
C TYR A 296 24.23 -4.92 -1.12
N SER A 297 23.86 -5.66 -2.15
CA SER A 297 23.69 -5.12 -3.51
C SER A 297 22.23 -4.76 -3.82
N SER A 298 21.54 -4.02 -2.94
CA SER A 298 20.09 -3.72 -3.10
C SER A 298 19.75 -2.31 -3.55
N CYS A 299 20.73 -1.42 -3.70
CA CYS A 299 20.47 -0.07 -4.19
C CYS A 299 19.91 -0.13 -5.63
N ILE A 300 18.70 0.39 -5.82
CA ILE A 300 18.00 0.40 -7.12
C ILE A 300 18.52 1.48 -8.08
N ARG A 301 19.25 2.49 -7.58
CA ARG A 301 19.70 3.65 -8.38
C ARG A 301 21.13 3.50 -8.88
N CYS A 302 22.01 2.88 -8.11
CA CYS A 302 23.42 2.82 -8.42
C CYS A 302 24.04 1.49 -8.04
N LYS A 303 25.16 1.18 -8.68
CA LYS A 303 26.00 0.01 -8.49
C LYS A 303 26.97 0.28 -7.35
N GLN A 304 26.47 0.16 -6.13
CA GLN A 304 27.31 0.16 -4.93
C GLN A 304 26.94 -1.02 -4.05
N GLU A 305 27.95 -1.55 -3.39
CA GLU A 305 27.75 -2.47 -2.28
C GLU A 305 27.42 -1.67 -1.03
N GLY A 306 26.39 -2.12 -0.32
CA GLY A 306 25.96 -1.54 0.93
C GLY A 306 26.92 -1.86 2.07
N ILE A 307 26.86 -1.07 3.14
CA ILE A 307 27.59 -1.31 4.37
C ILE A 307 26.59 -1.49 5.50
N TYR A 308 26.74 -2.57 6.25
CA TYR A 308 25.95 -2.80 7.45
C TYR A 308 26.54 -2.02 8.62
N ASP A 309 25.91 -0.91 9.00
CA ASP A 309 26.30 -0.08 10.14
C ASP A 309 25.17 0.01 11.17
N LYS A 310 25.49 -0.27 12.44
CA LYS A 310 24.58 -0.13 13.60
C LYS A 310 23.18 -0.71 13.37
N GLY A 311 23.13 -1.92 12.83
CA GLY A 311 21.86 -2.63 12.61
C GLY A 311 21.11 -2.21 11.35
N ARG A 312 21.77 -1.52 10.41
CA ARG A 312 21.12 -0.97 9.20
C ARG A 312 22.02 -1.15 7.98
N MET A 313 21.40 -1.48 6.85
CA MET A 313 22.05 -1.38 5.55
C MET A 313 22.13 0.08 5.12
N THR A 314 23.32 0.52 4.70
CA THR A 314 23.59 1.90 4.28
C THR A 314 24.33 1.93 2.95
N PHE A 315 24.17 3.01 2.20
CA PHE A 315 24.75 3.19 0.86
C PHE A 315 25.49 4.53 0.81
N PRO A 316 26.68 4.63 1.44
CA PRO A 316 27.35 5.90 1.69
C PRO A 316 28.06 6.46 0.46
N SER A 317 28.28 5.66 -0.58
CA SER A 317 28.98 6.13 -1.78
C SER A 317 28.13 7.17 -2.52
N VAL A 318 28.72 8.34 -2.76
CA VAL A 318 28.09 9.47 -3.47
C VAL A 318 28.38 9.46 -4.98
N ASN A 319 29.41 8.71 -5.42
CA ASN A 319 29.89 8.68 -6.81
C ASN A 319 29.79 7.28 -7.43
N ALA A 320 28.85 6.46 -6.95
CA ALA A 320 28.62 5.13 -7.49
C ALA A 320 28.03 5.19 -8.91
N PRO A 321 28.46 4.32 -9.85
CA PRO A 321 27.90 4.29 -11.20
C PRO A 321 26.38 4.06 -11.17
N PRO A 322 25.58 4.79 -11.97
CA PRO A 322 24.13 4.56 -12.01
C PRO A 322 23.81 3.19 -12.61
N ARG A 323 22.66 2.63 -12.22
CA ARG A 323 22.07 1.50 -12.95
C ARG A 323 21.45 2.02 -14.25
N CYS A 324 21.45 1.20 -15.29
CA CYS A 324 20.79 1.50 -16.56
C CYS A 324 19.89 0.34 -16.98
N HIS A 325 18.94 0.64 -17.87
CA HIS A 325 17.95 -0.32 -18.34
C HIS A 325 18.59 -1.45 -19.13
N GLU A 326 19.58 -1.14 -19.96
CA GLU A 326 20.27 -2.10 -20.84
C GLU A 326 20.97 -3.20 -20.04
N ASP A 327 21.58 -2.83 -18.91
CA ASP A 327 22.23 -3.78 -18.01
C ASP A 327 21.21 -4.70 -17.32
N PHE A 328 20.01 -4.18 -17.07
CA PHE A 328 18.91 -4.95 -16.50
C PHE A 328 18.39 -6.00 -17.49
N LEU A 329 18.26 -5.65 -18.78
CA LEU A 329 17.78 -6.56 -19.83
C LEU A 329 18.69 -7.77 -20.02
N ILE A 330 20.00 -7.58 -19.96
CA ILE A 330 20.99 -8.67 -20.14
C ILE A 330 21.41 -9.34 -18.83
N GLN A 331 20.77 -8.99 -17.71
CA GLN A 331 21.11 -9.49 -16.37
C GLN A 331 22.59 -9.34 -15.99
N ARG A 332 23.20 -8.17 -16.27
CA ARG A 332 24.64 -7.97 -16.07
C ARG A 332 25.08 -8.05 -14.61
N ASP A 333 24.23 -7.59 -13.68
CA ASP A 333 24.53 -7.55 -12.24
C ASP A 333 23.76 -8.65 -11.50
N LEU A 334 24.37 -9.83 -11.42
CA LEU A 334 23.80 -11.01 -10.76
C LEU A 334 23.69 -10.87 -9.24
N ASP A 335 24.46 -9.97 -8.63
CA ASP A 335 24.36 -9.70 -7.20
C ASP A 335 23.11 -8.87 -6.86
N PHE A 336 22.66 -8.06 -7.81
CA PHE A 336 21.44 -7.26 -7.72
C PHE A 336 20.21 -7.96 -8.29
N GLN A 337 20.31 -8.65 -9.43
CA GLN A 337 19.21 -9.35 -10.10
C GLN A 337 19.21 -10.82 -9.71
N VAL A 338 18.25 -11.20 -8.87
CA VAL A 338 18.10 -12.57 -8.35
C VAL A 338 17.28 -13.44 -9.29
N SER A 339 16.37 -12.83 -10.06
CA SER A 339 15.58 -13.52 -11.09
C SER A 339 15.30 -12.57 -12.25
N GLU A 340 14.83 -13.14 -13.37
CA GLU A 340 14.30 -12.35 -14.47
C GLU A 340 12.96 -11.71 -14.07
N SER A 341 12.73 -10.47 -14.50
CA SER A 341 11.45 -9.79 -14.30
C SER A 341 10.66 -9.86 -15.60
N LEU A 342 9.39 -10.29 -15.53
CA LEU A 342 8.53 -10.31 -16.72
C LEU A 342 8.26 -8.91 -17.28
N LEU A 343 8.44 -7.85 -16.48
CA LEU A 343 8.23 -6.46 -16.88
C LEU A 343 9.20 -5.99 -17.98
N VAL A 344 10.34 -6.68 -18.17
CA VAL A 344 11.28 -6.40 -19.29
C VAL A 344 10.61 -6.52 -20.66
N LYS A 345 9.50 -7.27 -20.76
CA LYS A 345 8.78 -7.48 -22.01
C LYS A 345 7.85 -6.33 -22.38
N ILE A 346 7.54 -5.41 -21.44
CA ILE A 346 6.64 -4.29 -21.69
C ILE A 346 7.36 -3.23 -22.55
N PRO A 347 6.88 -2.94 -23.78
CA PRO A 347 7.54 -2.00 -24.68
C PRO A 347 7.57 -0.59 -24.08
N GLY A 348 8.74 0.07 -24.15
CA GLY A 348 8.90 1.45 -23.70
C GLY A 348 8.97 1.63 -22.17
N LEU A 349 9.02 0.55 -21.39
CA LEU A 349 9.16 0.60 -19.94
C LEU A 349 10.63 0.47 -19.51
N ASP A 350 11.28 1.59 -19.20
CA ASP A 350 12.61 1.65 -18.61
C ASP A 350 12.53 1.28 -17.11
N LEU A 351 12.99 0.07 -16.77
CA LEU A 351 12.92 -0.46 -15.41
C LEU A 351 13.75 0.29 -14.35
N VAL A 352 14.60 1.24 -14.75
CA VAL A 352 15.32 2.13 -13.82
C VAL A 352 14.60 3.46 -13.66
N LYS A 353 14.07 4.03 -14.75
CA LYS A 353 13.46 5.37 -14.75
C LYS A 353 11.97 5.35 -14.44
N ASN A 354 11.23 4.34 -14.92
CA ASN A 354 9.78 4.26 -14.80
C ASN A 354 9.30 3.62 -13.48
N LEU A 355 10.20 3.26 -12.56
CA LEU A 355 9.87 2.80 -11.21
C LEU A 355 10.38 3.81 -10.15
N PRO A 356 9.73 4.98 -10.01
CA PRO A 356 10.17 6.03 -9.10
C PRO A 356 10.17 5.55 -7.65
N LEU A 357 11.05 6.09 -6.80
CA LEU A 357 11.03 5.76 -5.37
C LEU A 357 9.73 6.26 -4.75
N ASP A 358 9.09 5.42 -3.92
CA ASP A 358 7.85 5.80 -3.26
C ASP A 358 8.11 6.89 -2.21
N TYR A 359 7.59 8.09 -2.45
CA TYR A 359 7.82 9.26 -1.59
C TYR A 359 7.27 9.04 -0.17
N MET A 360 6.11 8.40 -0.04
CA MET A 360 5.48 8.15 1.25
C MET A 360 6.36 7.24 2.12
N HIS A 361 6.87 6.15 1.57
CA HIS A 361 7.71 5.20 2.30
C HIS A 361 9.14 5.71 2.50
N ALA A 362 9.76 6.27 1.46
CA ALA A 362 11.15 6.69 1.51
C ALA A 362 11.34 7.99 2.32
N VAL A 363 10.49 8.99 2.09
CA VAL A 363 10.66 10.31 2.69
C VAL A 363 9.77 10.48 3.92
N CYS A 364 8.45 10.35 3.79
CA CYS A 364 7.53 10.64 4.90
C CYS A 364 7.70 9.65 6.06
N LEU A 365 7.55 8.35 5.79
CA LEU A 365 7.65 7.29 6.80
C LEU A 365 9.10 6.90 7.11
N GLY A 366 10.02 7.08 6.15
CA GLY A 366 11.44 6.76 6.31
C GLY A 366 12.21 7.87 7.03
N VAL A 367 12.37 9.02 6.37
CA VAL A 367 13.20 10.13 6.86
C VAL A 367 12.46 10.98 7.88
N VAL A 368 11.30 11.52 7.53
CA VAL A 368 10.58 12.52 8.35
C VAL A 368 10.16 11.90 9.68
N LYS A 369 9.53 10.72 9.67
CA LYS A 369 9.19 9.98 10.91
C LYS A 369 10.42 9.74 11.80
N LYS A 370 11.56 9.36 11.21
CA LYS A 370 12.80 9.10 11.97
C LYS A 370 13.37 10.36 12.59
N LEU A 371 13.36 11.48 11.87
CA LEU A 371 13.78 12.78 12.40
C LEU A 371 12.87 13.21 13.56
N LEU A 372 11.55 13.14 13.37
CA LEU A 372 10.58 13.46 14.40
C LEU A 372 10.79 12.62 15.66
N LEU A 373 10.90 11.28 15.54
CA LEU A 373 11.16 10.40 16.67
C LEU A 373 12.50 10.69 17.35
N THR A 374 13.52 11.08 16.57
CA THR A 374 14.83 11.44 17.11
C THR A 374 14.76 12.72 17.94
N TRP A 375 14.03 13.72 17.47
CA TRP A 375 13.87 15.01 18.15
C TRP A 375 12.87 14.97 19.31
N THR A 376 11.87 14.09 19.31
CA THR A 376 10.90 14.01 20.43
C THR A 376 11.36 13.04 21.52
N SER A 377 11.83 11.85 21.13
CA SER A 377 12.02 10.72 22.05
C SER A 377 13.34 9.98 21.85
N GLY A 378 14.22 10.47 20.97
CA GLY A 378 15.45 9.78 20.57
C GLY A 378 16.53 9.72 21.66
N PRO A 379 17.58 8.90 21.46
CA PRO A 379 18.68 8.79 22.41
C PRO A 379 19.60 10.02 22.41
N VAL A 380 19.49 10.90 21.41
CA VAL A 380 20.36 12.06 21.23
C VAL A 380 19.81 13.26 22.01
N ASN A 381 20.13 13.34 23.31
CA ASN A 381 19.63 14.40 24.20
C ASN A 381 19.98 15.83 23.74
N LYS A 382 21.05 16.02 22.94
CA LYS A 382 21.49 17.34 22.46
C LYS A 382 20.59 17.96 21.40
N CYS A 383 19.71 17.20 20.76
CA CYS A 383 18.87 17.65 19.65
C CYS A 383 17.37 17.47 19.93
N LYS A 384 16.98 17.27 21.20
CA LYS A 384 15.58 17.08 21.55
C LYS A 384 14.82 18.40 21.49
N PHE A 385 13.62 18.37 20.94
CA PHE A 385 12.71 19.49 21.03
C PHE A 385 12.26 19.67 22.48
N PRO A 386 12.11 20.93 22.94
CA PRO A 386 11.47 21.21 24.22
C PRO A 386 10.06 20.61 24.23
N SER A 387 9.61 20.07 25.37
CA SER A 387 8.29 19.45 25.50
C SER A 387 7.15 20.35 25.02
N ARG A 388 7.29 21.67 25.16
CA ARG A 388 6.34 22.66 24.64
C ARG A 388 6.20 22.62 23.13
N LEU A 389 7.30 22.55 22.39
CA LEU A 389 7.30 22.46 20.94
C LEU A 389 6.75 21.09 20.47
N VAL A 390 7.06 20.03 21.21
CA VAL A 390 6.49 18.70 20.96
C VAL A 390 4.96 18.72 21.11
N ASN A 391 4.43 19.33 22.17
CA ASN A 391 2.98 19.46 22.38
C ASN A 391 2.31 20.35 21.31
N GLN A 392 3.00 21.39 20.82
CA GLN A 392 2.53 22.21 19.70
C GLN A 392 2.50 21.42 18.37
N LEU A 393 3.51 20.60 18.10
CA LEU A 393 3.52 19.72 16.93
C LEU A 393 2.43 18.65 17.02
N TYR A 394 2.22 18.04 18.19
CA TYR A 394 1.14 17.08 18.40
C TYR A 394 -0.23 17.73 18.19
N SER A 395 -0.48 18.90 18.79
CA SER A 395 -1.74 19.62 18.59
C SER A 395 -1.93 20.05 17.14
N PHE A 396 -0.90 20.53 16.45
CA PHE A 396 -0.97 20.88 15.03
C PHE A 396 -1.28 19.65 14.14
N VAL A 397 -0.63 18.51 14.37
CA VAL A 397 -0.89 17.26 13.61
C VAL A 397 -2.29 16.69 13.91
N LEU A 398 -2.73 16.74 15.17
CA LEU A 398 -4.08 16.31 15.57
C LEU A 398 -5.17 17.24 15.00
N CYS A 399 -4.94 18.55 14.96
CA CYS A 399 -5.91 19.54 14.49
C CYS A 399 -5.99 19.62 12.94
N HIS A 400 -4.94 19.20 12.22
CA HIS A 400 -4.88 19.30 10.76
C HIS A 400 -4.89 17.96 9.97
N ASN A 401 -5.13 16.82 10.62
CA ASN A 401 -5.51 15.57 9.92
C ASN A 401 -6.96 15.71 9.40
N LEU A 402 -7.20 16.39 8.28
CA LEU A 402 -7.28 15.74 6.96
C LEU A 402 -6.75 16.62 5.79
N SER A 403 -6.26 17.83 6.07
CA SER A 403 -6.00 18.87 5.05
C SER A 403 -4.52 19.28 4.93
N ALA A 404 -3.72 19.18 6.01
CA ALA A 404 -2.35 19.70 5.98
C ALA A 404 -1.34 18.84 5.22
N TYR A 405 -1.63 17.57 4.91
CA TYR A 405 -0.73 16.75 4.09
C TYR A 405 -0.58 17.30 2.66
N CYS A 406 -1.58 17.99 2.12
CA CYS A 406 -1.48 18.67 0.82
C CYS A 406 -0.79 20.03 0.91
N SER A 407 -0.95 20.74 2.03
CA SER A 407 -0.53 22.15 2.15
C SER A 407 0.96 22.33 2.47
N ILE A 408 1.61 21.32 3.06
CA ILE A 408 3.06 21.35 3.34
C ILE A 408 3.91 21.18 2.05
N LEU A 409 3.30 20.78 0.93
CA LEU A 409 4.00 20.50 -0.33
C LEU A 409 4.00 21.66 -1.36
N GLY A 410 3.50 22.85 -1.01
CA GLY A 410 3.72 24.03 -1.86
C GLY A 410 3.16 23.93 -3.29
N PHE A 411 2.04 23.23 -3.49
CA PHE A 411 1.26 23.38 -4.71
C PHE A 411 0.27 24.54 -4.53
N PRO A 412 0.27 25.55 -5.41
CA PRO A 412 -0.67 26.65 -5.30
C PRO A 412 -2.10 26.13 -5.46
N ASN A 413 -2.94 26.48 -4.49
CA ASN A 413 -4.39 26.37 -4.62
C ASN A 413 -4.83 27.28 -5.78
N THR A 414 -5.19 26.70 -6.91
CA THR A 414 -6.11 27.33 -7.84
C THR A 414 -7.44 26.61 -7.77
N ILE A 415 -8.44 27.44 -7.44
CA ILE A 415 -9.85 27.21 -7.15
C ILE A 415 -10.54 26.37 -8.22
#